data_AF-A0A8J4EJR4-F1
#
_entry.id   AF-A0A8J4EJR4-F1
#
_cell.length_a   1.000
_cell.length_b   1.000
_cell.length_c   1.000
_cell.angle_alpha   90.00
_cell.angle_beta   90.00
_cell.angle_gamma   90.00
#
_symmetry.space_group_name_H-M   'P 1'
#
loop_
_entity.id
_entity.type
_entity.pdbx_description
1 polymer ?
#
loop_
_entity_poly.entity_id
_entity_poly.type
_entity_poly.pdbx_seq_one_letter_code
_entity_poly.pdbx_strand_id
1 'polypeptide(L)'
;MARESYLPDDRPIVGERIRTWRRYRGMPLKTLAGLAGISVGLLSEVENGKRILDRRSQLTAVAAALQVSTADLTDQPGAPLFPEHAAALATVPAVRSALVLLALDDEHTTGRELTALRRDTDALQPLRAAARYDKIGPLLPDLLRDLGARCRTGSAAQRREALRLMVRATYCATYTLKYLGHRDLAMTAAEACGRAATELAEPAYLGLAAFTRLHSLPPETKALTGRLAGEAADRLQPHLADADTAQVYGMLHLSAAFAAAVTERAGDTHAHLAEADAVASRTGEGEFAGLCFGPTNIGFWRVAIAVELGEGGRVDEIARQIRPEVVDSASRRASFFADLGRGYAQGGADARAVEAFCVAERLAPQRIRASTTVRETVGDILRRARREAGGQQLRALARRVGVV
;
A
#
# COMPACT_ATOMS: atom_id res chain seq x y z
N MET A 1 -37.14 -3.78 -7.12
CA MET A 1 -36.85 -4.29 -5.76
C MET A 1 -35.34 -4.29 -5.57
N ALA A 2 -34.82 -3.28 -4.87
CA ALA A 2 -33.39 -3.18 -4.57
C ALA A 2 -33.03 -4.25 -3.53
N ARG A 3 -32.03 -5.08 -3.83
CA ARG A 3 -31.44 -5.98 -2.84
C ARG A 3 -30.75 -5.13 -1.78
N GLU A 4 -31.37 -5.05 -0.61
CA GLU A 4 -30.77 -4.55 0.63
C GLU A 4 -29.47 -5.34 0.87
N SER A 5 -28.33 -4.65 0.91
CA SER A 5 -27.04 -5.31 1.08
C SER A 5 -26.92 -5.83 2.51
N TYR A 6 -26.91 -7.14 2.67
CA TYR A 6 -26.72 -7.86 3.93
C TYR A 6 -25.25 -7.80 4.43
N LEU A 7 -24.61 -6.64 4.35
CA LEU A 7 -23.31 -6.40 4.99
C LEU A 7 -23.59 -5.64 6.29
N PRO A 8 -23.07 -6.09 7.45
CA PRO A 8 -23.39 -5.47 8.74
C PRO A 8 -23.00 -4.00 8.74
N ASP A 9 -23.99 -3.14 9.02
CA ASP A 9 -23.93 -1.67 8.99
C ASP A 9 -22.95 -1.07 10.02
N ASP A 10 -22.52 -1.85 11.02
CA ASP A 10 -21.58 -1.42 12.05
C ASP A 10 -20.34 -2.32 12.08
N ARG A 11 -19.34 -2.03 11.23
CA ARG A 11 -18.00 -2.57 11.47
C ARG A 11 -17.35 -1.80 12.63
N PRO A 12 -16.84 -2.50 13.65
CA PRO A 12 -16.19 -1.83 14.76
C PRO A 12 -14.93 -1.11 14.28
N ILE A 13 -14.81 0.15 14.69
CA ILE A 13 -13.63 0.98 14.42
C ILE A 13 -12.40 0.41 15.13
N VAL A 14 -11.21 0.83 14.69
CA VAL A 14 -9.94 0.34 15.27
C VAL A 14 -9.91 0.49 16.79
N GLY A 15 -10.42 1.60 17.33
CA GLY A 15 -10.49 1.85 18.77
C GLY A 15 -11.33 0.83 19.55
N GLU A 16 -12.46 0.38 19.01
CA GLU A 16 -13.32 -0.62 19.64
C GLU A 16 -12.66 -2.00 19.64
N ARG A 17 -11.91 -2.32 18.58
CA ARG A 17 -11.10 -3.55 18.51
C ARG A 17 -9.96 -3.52 19.51
N ILE A 18 -9.27 -2.39 19.66
CA ILE A 18 -8.24 -2.19 20.70
C ILE A 18 -8.84 -2.46 22.08
N ARG A 19 -10.00 -1.86 22.38
CA ARG A 19 -10.71 -2.07 23.65
C ARG A 19 -11.08 -3.53 23.87
N THR A 20 -11.54 -4.22 22.81
CA THR A 20 -11.93 -5.63 22.85
C THR A 20 -10.74 -6.52 23.19
N TRP A 21 -9.62 -6.37 22.47
CA TRP A 21 -8.38 -7.10 22.74
C TRP A 21 -7.79 -6.78 24.12
N ARG A 22 -7.80 -5.51 24.52
CA ARG A 22 -7.35 -5.09 25.85
C ARG A 22 -8.15 -5.79 26.96
N ARG A 23 -9.48 -5.82 26.84
CA ARG A 23 -10.38 -6.48 27.80
C ARG A 23 -10.18 -7.99 27.81
N TYR A 24 -10.05 -8.62 26.63
CA TYR A 24 -9.77 -10.05 26.52
C TYR A 24 -8.47 -10.43 27.23
N ARG A 25 -7.44 -9.58 27.17
CA ARG A 25 -6.16 -9.75 27.87
C ARG A 25 -6.19 -9.36 29.36
N GLY A 26 -7.33 -8.89 29.89
CA GLY A 26 -7.42 -8.39 31.27
C GLY A 26 -6.54 -7.17 31.54
N MET A 27 -6.12 -6.44 30.51
CA MET A 27 -5.12 -5.37 30.64
C MET A 27 -5.77 -4.05 31.07
N PRO A 28 -5.31 -3.40 32.16
CA PRO A 28 -5.77 -2.07 32.52
C PRO A 28 -5.42 -1.03 31.45
N LEU A 29 -6.26 -0.01 31.28
CA LEU A 29 -6.04 1.06 30.28
C LEU A 29 -4.67 1.73 30.48
N LYS A 30 -4.28 2.00 31.73
CA LYS A 30 -2.99 2.59 32.08
C LYS A 30 -1.81 1.70 31.68
N THR A 31 -1.95 0.38 31.82
CA THR A 31 -0.92 -0.58 31.45
C THR A 31 -0.71 -0.60 29.94
N LEU A 32 -1.78 -0.67 29.15
CA LEU A 32 -1.67 -0.63 27.69
C LEU A 32 -1.04 0.68 27.21
N ALA A 33 -1.51 1.81 27.72
CA ALA A 33 -0.98 3.12 27.38
C ALA A 33 0.54 3.22 27.68
N GLY A 34 0.96 2.75 28.85
CA GLY A 34 2.38 2.73 29.25
C GLY A 34 3.24 1.85 28.34
N LEU A 35 2.78 0.63 28.03
CA LEU A 35 3.50 -0.29 27.13
C LEU A 35 3.59 0.22 25.69
N ALA A 36 2.52 0.86 25.20
CA ALA A 36 2.45 1.42 23.86
C ALA A 36 3.12 2.80 23.73
N GLY A 37 3.60 3.39 24.83
CA GLY A 37 4.23 4.72 24.81
C GLY A 37 3.28 5.86 24.44
N ILE A 38 1.99 5.74 24.75
CA ILE A 38 0.97 6.77 24.48
C ILE A 38 0.28 7.22 25.77
N SER A 39 -0.32 8.41 25.77
CA SER A 39 -1.02 8.90 26.97
C SER A 39 -2.29 8.09 27.25
N VAL A 40 -2.60 7.91 28.54
CA VAL A 40 -3.85 7.22 28.96
C VAL A 40 -5.08 7.95 28.42
N GLY A 41 -5.04 9.29 28.39
CA GLY A 41 -6.10 10.12 27.82
C GLY A 41 -6.32 9.84 26.33
N LEU A 42 -5.24 9.83 25.53
CA LEU A 42 -5.32 9.50 24.11
C LEU A 42 -5.90 8.10 23.88
N LEU A 43 -5.39 7.09 24.60
CA LEU A 43 -5.91 5.73 24.45
C LEU A 43 -7.38 5.64 24.87
N SER A 44 -7.80 6.35 25.92
CA SER A 44 -9.21 6.45 26.33
C SER A 44 -10.07 7.06 25.23
N GLU A 45 -9.64 8.15 24.62
CA GLU A 45 -10.35 8.78 23.51
C GLU A 45 -10.47 7.83 22.32
N VAL A 46 -9.41 7.11 21.99
CA VAL A 46 -9.38 6.10 20.92
C VAL A 46 -10.38 4.97 21.19
N GLU A 47 -10.33 4.34 22.36
CA GLU A 47 -11.23 3.23 22.72
C GLU A 47 -12.71 3.62 22.80
N ASN A 48 -13.00 4.92 22.91
CA ASN A 48 -14.36 5.46 22.93
C ASN A 48 -14.73 6.18 21.62
N GLY A 49 -13.92 6.03 20.56
CA GLY A 49 -14.18 6.61 19.24
C GLY A 49 -14.14 8.14 19.20
N LYS A 50 -13.57 8.81 20.21
CA LYS A 50 -13.43 10.27 20.26
C LYS A 50 -12.24 10.78 19.45
N ARG A 51 -11.27 9.90 19.15
CA ARG A 51 -10.06 10.19 18.38
C ARG A 51 -9.59 8.93 17.66
N ILE A 52 -8.84 9.08 16.57
CA ILE A 52 -8.22 7.96 15.86
C ILE A 52 -6.73 7.82 16.18
N LEU A 53 -6.19 6.62 15.96
CA LEU A 53 -4.74 6.42 15.81
C LEU A 53 -4.38 6.66 14.36
N ASP A 54 -3.91 7.86 14.07
CA ASP A 54 -3.59 8.33 12.73
C ASP A 54 -2.18 7.91 12.29
N ARG A 55 -1.25 7.72 13.22
CA ARG A 55 0.14 7.30 12.96
C ARG A 55 0.32 5.79 12.98
N ARG A 56 1.12 5.25 12.05
CA ARG A 56 1.44 3.82 12.00
C ARG A 56 2.32 3.41 13.17
N SER A 57 3.22 4.28 13.62
CA SER A 57 4.05 4.03 14.80
C SER A 57 3.19 3.71 16.03
N GLN A 58 2.15 4.50 16.28
CA GLN A 58 1.22 4.29 17.39
C GLN A 58 0.39 3.01 17.25
N LEU A 59 -0.15 2.74 16.05
CA LEU A 59 -0.92 1.51 15.81
C LEU A 59 -0.06 0.26 16.03
N THR A 60 1.17 0.26 15.52
CA THR A 60 2.12 -0.84 15.72
C THR A 60 2.49 -0.99 17.20
N ALA A 61 2.73 0.11 17.93
CA ALA A 61 3.05 0.07 19.35
C ALA A 61 1.89 -0.51 20.19
N VAL A 62 0.65 -0.12 19.87
CA VAL A 62 -0.55 -0.68 20.52
C VAL A 62 -0.73 -2.17 20.19
N ALA A 63 -0.54 -2.56 18.92
CA ALA A 63 -0.62 -3.97 18.51
C ALA A 63 0.42 -4.84 19.24
N ALA A 64 1.67 -4.36 19.31
CA ALA A 64 2.76 -5.02 20.03
C ALA A 64 2.45 -5.17 21.53
N ALA A 65 1.98 -4.10 22.19
CA ALA A 65 1.60 -4.13 23.59
C ALA A 65 0.43 -5.10 23.87
N LEU A 66 -0.51 -5.23 22.93
CA LEU A 66 -1.63 -6.19 23.00
C LEU A 66 -1.25 -7.63 22.59
N GLN A 67 -0.04 -7.83 22.05
CA GLN A 67 0.41 -9.08 21.46
C GLN A 67 -0.55 -9.61 20.40
N VAL A 68 -0.92 -8.72 19.46
CA VAL A 68 -1.73 -9.01 18.28
C VAL A 68 -1.08 -8.36 17.06
N SER A 69 -1.52 -8.74 15.87
CA SER A 69 -1.07 -8.09 14.64
C SER A 69 -1.82 -6.77 14.41
N THR A 70 -1.25 -5.87 13.60
CA THR A 70 -1.99 -4.71 13.09
C THR A 70 -3.18 -5.14 12.22
N ALA A 71 -3.15 -6.33 11.63
CA ALA A 71 -4.27 -6.88 10.85
C ALA A 71 -5.48 -7.19 11.74
N ASP A 72 -5.26 -7.69 12.96
CA ASP A 72 -6.33 -7.96 13.93
C ASP A 72 -7.06 -6.67 14.34
N LEU A 73 -6.29 -5.58 14.52
CA LEU A 73 -6.83 -4.26 14.86
C LEU A 73 -7.53 -3.58 13.69
N THR A 74 -7.17 -3.92 12.44
CA THR A 74 -7.67 -3.24 11.22
C THR A 74 -8.63 -4.09 10.38
N ASP A 75 -9.03 -5.26 10.90
CA ASP A 75 -9.98 -6.18 10.26
C ASP A 75 -9.53 -6.62 8.85
N GLN A 76 -8.28 -7.07 8.71
CA GLN A 76 -7.72 -7.48 7.42
C GLN A 76 -7.61 -9.01 7.33
N PRO A 77 -8.06 -9.64 6.22
CA PRO A 77 -8.74 -9.05 5.06
C PRO A 77 -10.20 -8.65 5.32
N GLY A 78 -10.80 -9.14 6.40
CA GLY A 78 -12.19 -8.86 6.78
C GLY A 78 -13.20 -9.34 5.73
N ALA A 79 -14.47 -8.99 5.93
CA ALA A 79 -15.51 -9.25 4.92
C ALA A 79 -15.32 -8.36 3.66
N PRO A 80 -15.98 -8.67 2.54
CA PRO A 80 -16.14 -7.72 1.46
C PRO A 80 -16.84 -6.43 1.93
N LEU A 81 -16.57 -5.31 1.24
CA LEU A 81 -17.10 -3.98 1.58
C LEU A 81 -18.09 -3.44 0.55
N PHE A 82 -17.91 -3.84 -0.71
CA PHE A 82 -18.71 -3.43 -1.86
C PHE A 82 -18.56 -4.49 -2.97
N PRO A 83 -19.43 -4.54 -4.00
CA PRO A 83 -19.46 -5.61 -4.99
C PRO A 83 -18.12 -5.86 -5.70
N GLU A 84 -17.40 -4.82 -6.10
CA GLU A 84 -16.10 -4.96 -6.76
C GLU A 84 -15.02 -5.50 -5.81
N HIS A 85 -15.08 -5.17 -4.51
CA HIS A 85 -14.21 -5.77 -3.50
C HIS A 85 -14.51 -7.27 -3.36
N ALA A 86 -15.78 -7.65 -3.33
CA ALA A 86 -16.20 -9.05 -3.27
C ALA A 86 -15.72 -9.84 -4.48
N ALA A 87 -15.87 -9.27 -5.69
CA ALA A 87 -15.40 -9.88 -6.93
C ALA A 87 -13.88 -10.08 -6.93
N ALA A 88 -13.12 -9.09 -6.45
CA ALA A 88 -11.67 -9.21 -6.32
C ALA A 88 -11.26 -10.28 -5.30
N LEU A 89 -11.88 -10.29 -4.11
CA LEU A 89 -11.63 -11.29 -3.06
C LEU A 89 -11.94 -12.72 -3.52
N ALA A 90 -12.98 -12.90 -4.33
CA ALA A 90 -13.36 -14.21 -4.87
C ALA A 90 -12.26 -14.85 -5.74
N THR A 91 -11.32 -14.05 -6.28
CA THR A 91 -10.20 -14.57 -7.09
C THR A 91 -9.01 -15.04 -6.27
N VAL A 92 -8.91 -14.63 -4.99
CA VAL A 92 -7.75 -14.89 -4.14
C VAL A 92 -7.43 -16.38 -3.96
N PRO A 93 -8.41 -17.30 -3.81
CA PRO A 93 -8.11 -18.73 -3.75
C PRO A 93 -7.38 -19.25 -5.00
N ALA A 94 -7.79 -18.85 -6.20
CA ALA A 94 -7.15 -19.27 -7.44
C ALA A 94 -5.73 -18.68 -7.58
N VAL A 95 -5.54 -17.41 -7.20
CA VAL A 95 -4.20 -16.78 -7.17
C VAL A 95 -3.29 -17.51 -6.17
N ARG A 96 -3.83 -17.91 -5.00
CA ARG A 96 -3.08 -18.69 -4.02
C ARG A 96 -2.61 -20.02 -4.60
N SER A 97 -3.51 -20.77 -5.24
CA SER A 97 -3.14 -22.04 -5.88
C SER A 97 -2.04 -21.86 -6.93
N ALA A 98 -2.13 -20.83 -7.78
CA ALA A 98 -1.08 -20.54 -8.76
C ALA A 98 0.27 -20.20 -8.10
N LEU A 99 0.28 -19.43 -7.02
CA LEU A 99 1.52 -19.12 -6.28
C LEU A 99 2.12 -20.35 -5.59
N VAL A 100 1.30 -21.27 -5.09
CA VAL A 100 1.76 -22.54 -4.51
C VAL A 100 2.41 -23.41 -5.58
N LEU A 101 1.76 -23.60 -6.72
CA LEU A 101 2.31 -24.40 -7.82
C LEU A 101 3.63 -23.79 -8.33
N LEU A 102 3.70 -22.46 -8.48
CA LEU A 102 4.93 -21.73 -8.80
C LEU A 102 6.04 -21.88 -7.75
N ALA A 103 5.70 -22.10 -6.48
CA ALA A 103 6.68 -22.29 -5.42
C ALA A 103 7.20 -23.73 -5.36
N LEU A 104 6.37 -24.70 -5.77
CA LEU A 104 6.70 -26.12 -5.82
C LEU A 104 7.29 -26.55 -7.18
N ASP A 105 7.37 -25.63 -8.14
CA ASP A 105 7.70 -25.92 -9.54
C ASP A 105 6.80 -26.99 -10.18
N ASP A 106 5.56 -27.12 -9.68
CA ASP A 106 4.63 -28.22 -9.95
C ASP A 106 3.64 -27.89 -11.10
N GLU A 107 4.15 -27.29 -12.16
CA GLU A 107 3.33 -26.90 -13.31
C GLU A 107 3.48 -27.89 -14.47
N HIS A 108 2.39 -28.61 -14.74
CA HIS A 108 2.31 -29.64 -15.77
C HIS A 108 1.84 -29.11 -17.14
N THR A 109 1.79 -27.79 -17.32
CA THR A 109 1.45 -27.14 -18.60
C THR A 109 2.72 -26.74 -19.37
N THR A 110 2.65 -26.69 -20.69
CA THR A 110 3.71 -26.12 -21.54
C THR A 110 3.68 -24.58 -21.58
N GLY A 111 2.60 -23.97 -21.06
CA GLY A 111 2.37 -22.53 -21.06
C GLY A 111 1.98 -21.98 -22.43
N ARG A 112 1.17 -20.92 -22.47
CA ARG A 112 0.82 -20.21 -23.72
C ARG A 112 2.04 -19.52 -24.35
N GLU A 113 1.90 -19.14 -25.62
CA GLU A 113 2.95 -18.43 -26.37
C GLU A 113 3.33 -17.10 -25.73
N LEU A 114 4.63 -16.74 -25.77
CA LEU A 114 5.15 -15.53 -25.13
C LEU A 114 4.48 -14.24 -25.60
N THR A 115 4.05 -14.18 -26.86
CA THR A 115 3.31 -13.02 -27.38
C THR A 115 1.98 -12.82 -26.64
N ALA A 116 1.26 -13.90 -26.33
CA ALA A 116 0.03 -13.84 -25.56
C ALA A 116 0.31 -13.46 -24.10
N LEU A 117 1.36 -14.03 -23.50
CA LEU A 117 1.77 -13.71 -22.12
C LEU A 117 2.22 -12.26 -21.96
N ARG A 118 2.94 -11.72 -22.95
CA ARG A 118 3.34 -10.31 -23.00
C ARG A 118 2.11 -9.40 -23.02
N ARG A 119 1.18 -9.66 -23.95
CA ARG A 119 -0.07 -8.90 -24.07
C ARG A 119 -0.86 -8.90 -22.75
N ASP A 120 -1.00 -10.06 -22.11
CA ASP A 120 -1.76 -10.18 -20.88
C ASP A 120 -1.04 -9.49 -19.70
N THR A 121 0.30 -9.55 -19.66
CA THR A 121 1.12 -8.81 -18.68
C THR A 121 1.02 -7.30 -18.89
N ASP A 122 1.03 -6.84 -20.14
CA ASP A 122 0.88 -5.41 -20.48
C ASP A 122 -0.52 -4.91 -20.12
N ALA A 123 -1.55 -5.73 -20.26
CA ALA A 123 -2.91 -5.41 -19.84
C ALA A 123 -3.04 -5.19 -18.32
N LEU A 124 -2.16 -5.76 -17.50
CA LEU A 124 -2.17 -5.54 -16.05
C LEU A 124 -1.77 -4.10 -15.67
N GLN A 125 -0.93 -3.43 -16.48
CA GLN A 125 -0.39 -2.12 -16.15
C GLN A 125 -1.47 -1.03 -16.01
N PRO A 126 -2.34 -0.78 -17.01
CA PRO A 126 -3.39 0.23 -16.88
C PRO A 126 -4.40 -0.13 -15.80
N LEU A 127 -4.70 -1.42 -15.59
CA LEU A 127 -5.59 -1.87 -14.53
C LEU A 127 -5.00 -1.59 -13.13
N ARG A 128 -3.70 -1.83 -12.94
CA ARG A 128 -2.98 -1.52 -11.70
C ARG A 128 -2.91 -0.01 -11.47
N ALA A 129 -2.60 0.75 -12.52
CA ALA A 129 -2.60 2.21 -12.48
C ALA A 129 -3.98 2.78 -12.12
N ALA A 130 -5.07 2.10 -12.45
CA ALA A 130 -6.45 2.47 -12.09
C ALA A 130 -6.98 1.78 -10.81
N ALA A 131 -6.17 0.97 -10.11
CA ALA A 131 -6.57 0.17 -8.95
C ALA A 131 -7.83 -0.71 -9.18
N ARG A 132 -7.91 -1.37 -10.33
CA ARG A 132 -9.02 -2.25 -10.73
C ARG A 132 -8.75 -3.70 -10.33
N TYR A 133 -8.77 -3.97 -9.02
CA TYR A 133 -8.48 -5.30 -8.48
C TYR A 133 -9.49 -6.35 -8.93
N ASP A 134 -10.76 -5.95 -9.12
CA ASP A 134 -11.83 -6.77 -9.72
C ASP A 134 -11.49 -7.30 -11.12
N LYS A 135 -10.65 -6.57 -11.87
CA LYS A 135 -10.22 -6.93 -13.23
C LYS A 135 -8.84 -7.58 -13.27
N ILE A 136 -7.96 -7.25 -12.33
CA ILE A 136 -6.64 -7.88 -12.21
C ILE A 136 -6.78 -9.32 -11.72
N GLY A 137 -7.59 -9.54 -10.68
CA GLY A 137 -7.75 -10.84 -10.02
C GLY A 137 -8.00 -12.00 -10.97
N PRO A 138 -8.95 -11.89 -11.94
CA PRO A 138 -9.22 -12.96 -12.90
C PRO A 138 -8.07 -13.28 -13.86
N LEU A 139 -7.16 -12.33 -14.15
CA LEU A 139 -6.07 -12.52 -15.11
C LEU A 139 -4.86 -13.24 -14.49
N LEU A 140 -4.65 -13.07 -13.19
CA LEU A 140 -3.43 -13.52 -12.51
C LEU A 140 -3.24 -15.05 -12.49
N PRO A 141 -4.24 -15.89 -12.16
CA PRO A 141 -4.00 -17.33 -11.93
C PRO A 141 -3.40 -18.04 -13.15
N ASP A 142 -4.02 -17.88 -14.31
CA ASP A 142 -3.56 -18.53 -15.54
C ASP A 142 -2.27 -17.91 -16.07
N LEU A 143 -2.14 -16.58 -15.99
CA LEU A 143 -0.92 -15.89 -16.39
C LEU A 143 0.29 -16.35 -15.58
N LEU A 144 0.16 -16.46 -14.25
CA LEU A 144 1.22 -16.93 -13.36
C LEU A 144 1.63 -18.37 -13.71
N ARG A 145 0.66 -19.27 -13.89
CA ARG A 145 0.90 -20.67 -14.28
C ARG A 145 1.66 -20.77 -15.60
N ASP A 146 1.19 -20.08 -16.62
CA ASP A 146 1.78 -20.14 -17.97
C ASP A 146 3.18 -19.52 -18.01
N LEU A 147 3.40 -18.41 -17.29
CA LEU A 147 4.72 -17.81 -17.14
C LEU A 147 5.69 -18.75 -16.42
N GLY A 148 5.24 -19.46 -15.39
CA GLY A 148 6.04 -20.45 -14.67
C GLY A 148 6.55 -21.54 -15.61
N ALA A 149 5.66 -22.09 -16.44
CA ALA A 149 6.03 -23.06 -17.46
C ALA A 149 7.05 -22.52 -18.47
N ARG A 150 6.85 -21.29 -18.98
CA ARG A 150 7.77 -20.68 -19.96
C ARG A 150 9.13 -20.30 -19.39
N CYS A 151 9.22 -19.99 -18.09
CA CYS A 151 10.50 -19.80 -17.41
C CYS A 151 11.34 -21.09 -17.39
N ARG A 152 10.72 -22.28 -17.46
CA ARG A 152 11.43 -23.56 -17.42
C ARG A 152 11.71 -24.17 -18.80
N THR A 153 10.80 -24.03 -19.75
CA THR A 153 10.82 -24.81 -21.01
C THR A 153 11.28 -24.02 -22.24
N GLY A 154 11.41 -22.69 -22.15
CA GLY A 154 11.82 -21.85 -23.28
C GLY A 154 13.31 -21.95 -23.63
N SER A 155 13.66 -21.53 -24.84
CA SER A 155 15.07 -21.19 -25.17
C SER A 155 15.61 -20.11 -24.22
N ALA A 156 16.93 -19.93 -24.14
CA ALA A 156 17.54 -18.96 -23.23
C ALA A 156 16.96 -17.53 -23.37
N ALA A 157 16.72 -17.07 -24.61
CA ALA A 157 16.10 -15.77 -24.87
C ALA A 157 14.63 -15.71 -24.43
N GLN A 158 13.87 -16.77 -24.72
CA GLN A 158 12.46 -16.88 -24.32
C GLN A 158 12.30 -16.95 -22.80
N ARG A 159 13.17 -17.71 -22.12
CA ARG A 159 13.24 -17.79 -20.66
C ARG A 159 13.54 -16.44 -20.04
N ARG A 160 14.53 -15.71 -20.57
CA ARG A 160 14.85 -14.35 -20.08
C ARG A 160 13.66 -13.41 -20.17
N GLU A 161 12.93 -13.44 -21.28
CA GLU A 161 11.71 -12.65 -21.43
C GLU A 161 10.59 -13.11 -20.49
N ALA A 162 10.37 -14.42 -20.36
CA ALA A 162 9.40 -14.98 -19.43
C ALA A 162 9.68 -14.52 -17.99
N LEU A 163 10.94 -14.46 -17.57
CA LEU A 163 11.34 -13.98 -16.25
C LEU A 163 11.02 -12.49 -16.04
N ARG A 164 11.27 -11.62 -17.04
CA ARG A 164 10.86 -10.21 -16.97
C ARG A 164 9.34 -10.06 -16.81
N LEU A 165 8.57 -10.84 -17.58
CA LEU A 165 7.11 -10.86 -17.49
C LEU A 165 6.65 -11.42 -16.13
N MET A 166 7.30 -12.46 -15.62
CA MET A 166 7.04 -13.03 -14.29
C MET A 166 7.25 -12.01 -13.19
N VAL A 167 8.35 -11.24 -13.22
CA VAL A 167 8.60 -10.16 -12.26
C VAL A 167 7.49 -9.10 -12.30
N ARG A 168 7.04 -8.69 -13.49
CA ARG A 168 5.94 -7.71 -13.64
C ARG A 168 4.59 -8.26 -13.16
N ALA A 169 4.28 -9.51 -13.48
CA ALA A 169 3.03 -10.17 -13.07
C ALA A 169 2.97 -10.38 -11.54
N THR A 170 4.06 -10.87 -10.95
CA THR A 170 4.16 -11.07 -9.49
C THR A 170 4.20 -9.75 -8.73
N TYR A 171 4.86 -8.71 -9.26
CA TYR A 171 4.74 -7.33 -8.74
C TYR A 171 3.27 -6.87 -8.69
N CYS A 172 2.51 -7.07 -9.78
CA CYS A 172 1.08 -6.75 -9.81
C CYS A 172 0.28 -7.57 -8.78
N ALA A 173 0.56 -8.87 -8.67
CA ALA A 173 -0.08 -9.77 -7.71
C ALA A 173 0.18 -9.33 -6.26
N THR A 174 1.43 -8.99 -5.90
CA THR A 174 1.80 -8.50 -4.57
C THR A 174 0.95 -7.31 -4.15
N TYR A 175 0.86 -6.27 -4.98
CA TYR A 175 0.10 -5.07 -4.62
C TYR A 175 -1.41 -5.32 -4.60
N THR A 176 -1.92 -6.16 -5.51
CA THR A 176 -3.34 -6.56 -5.51
C THR A 176 -3.68 -7.26 -4.19
N LEU A 177 -2.93 -8.29 -3.82
CA LEU A 177 -3.14 -9.05 -2.59
C LEU A 177 -2.96 -8.20 -1.33
N LYS A 178 -1.96 -7.30 -1.32
CA LYS A 178 -1.74 -6.34 -0.23
C LYS A 178 -2.95 -5.43 -0.02
N TYR A 179 -3.51 -4.87 -1.09
CA TYR A 179 -4.66 -3.96 -1.00
C TYR A 179 -5.99 -4.67 -0.78
N LEU A 180 -6.07 -5.98 -1.04
CA LEU A 180 -7.17 -6.86 -0.61
C LEU A 180 -7.00 -7.39 0.82
N GLY A 181 -5.94 -6.98 1.54
CA GLY A 181 -5.70 -7.36 2.93
C GLY A 181 -5.04 -8.72 3.14
N HIS A 182 -4.73 -9.48 2.08
CA HIS A 182 -4.04 -10.77 2.14
C HIS A 182 -2.52 -10.61 2.20
N ARG A 183 -2.00 -10.04 3.28
CA ARG A 183 -0.59 -9.64 3.42
C ARG A 183 0.41 -10.78 3.30
N ASP A 184 0.17 -11.91 3.96
CA ASP A 184 1.09 -13.06 3.88
C ASP A 184 1.16 -13.63 2.47
N LEU A 185 0.01 -13.68 1.78
CA LEU A 185 -0.02 -14.09 0.38
C LEU A 185 0.66 -13.08 -0.55
N ALA A 186 0.58 -11.78 -0.22
CA ALA A 186 1.32 -10.73 -0.92
C ALA A 186 2.85 -10.91 -0.75
N MET A 187 3.30 -11.34 0.43
CA MET A 187 4.70 -11.72 0.67
C MET A 187 5.09 -12.94 -0.18
N THR A 188 4.27 -13.99 -0.25
CA THR A 188 4.51 -15.14 -1.14
C THR A 188 4.66 -14.71 -2.61
N ALA A 189 3.80 -13.81 -3.09
CA ALA A 189 3.93 -13.25 -4.43
C ALA A 189 5.23 -12.43 -4.61
N ALA A 190 5.64 -11.69 -3.58
CA ALA A 190 6.89 -10.92 -3.61
C ALA A 190 8.13 -11.82 -3.58
N GLU A 191 8.05 -12.97 -2.92
CA GLU A 191 9.11 -13.99 -2.95
C GLU A 191 9.24 -14.62 -4.34
N ALA A 192 8.12 -14.93 -5.00
CA ALA A 192 8.13 -15.38 -6.39
C ALA A 192 8.73 -14.32 -7.33
N CYS A 193 8.40 -13.04 -7.11
CA CYS A 193 9.03 -11.90 -7.80
C CYS A 193 10.55 -11.89 -7.59
N GLY A 194 11.02 -12.12 -6.35
CA GLY A 194 12.43 -12.19 -5.99
C GLY A 194 13.18 -13.34 -6.65
N ARG A 195 12.58 -14.54 -6.69
CA ARG A 195 13.16 -15.71 -7.37
C ARG A 195 13.37 -15.42 -8.86
N ALA A 196 12.32 -14.94 -9.54
CA ALA A 196 12.40 -14.62 -10.97
C ALA A 196 13.44 -13.52 -11.28
N ALA A 197 13.50 -12.46 -10.46
CA ALA A 197 14.48 -11.39 -10.65
C ALA A 197 15.93 -11.86 -10.39
N THR A 198 16.13 -12.73 -9.40
CA THR A 198 17.45 -13.31 -9.09
C THR A 198 17.96 -14.15 -10.25
N GLU A 199 17.08 -14.98 -10.84
CA GLU A 199 17.41 -15.79 -12.01
C GLU A 199 17.66 -14.93 -13.27
N LEU A 200 16.90 -13.84 -13.43
CA LEU A 200 17.07 -12.89 -14.53
C LEU A 200 18.40 -12.12 -14.45
N ALA A 201 18.84 -11.80 -13.23
CA ALA A 201 20.08 -11.08 -12.93
C ALA A 201 20.22 -9.71 -13.64
N GLU A 202 19.12 -8.97 -13.76
CA GLU A 202 19.11 -7.59 -14.29
C GLU A 202 18.96 -6.58 -13.14
N PRO A 203 19.87 -5.60 -12.97
CA PRO A 203 19.87 -4.68 -11.82
C PRO A 203 18.53 -3.98 -11.58
N ALA A 204 17.88 -3.42 -12.62
CA ALA A 204 16.58 -2.78 -12.50
C ALA A 204 15.49 -3.73 -11.95
N TYR A 205 15.47 -4.99 -12.41
CA TYR A 205 14.50 -5.99 -11.95
C TYR A 205 14.83 -6.56 -10.56
N LEU A 206 16.10 -6.68 -10.20
CA LEU A 206 16.54 -6.99 -8.83
C LEU A 206 16.07 -5.89 -7.86
N GLY A 207 16.26 -4.62 -8.25
CA GLY A 207 15.74 -3.48 -7.53
C GLY A 207 14.22 -3.53 -7.38
N LEU A 208 13.49 -3.80 -8.48
CA LEU A 208 12.03 -3.86 -8.48
C LEU A 208 11.53 -4.96 -7.54
N ALA A 209 12.17 -6.13 -7.55
CA ALA A 209 11.84 -7.21 -6.63
C ALA A 209 12.14 -6.86 -5.17
N ALA A 210 13.26 -6.19 -4.89
CA ALA A 210 13.57 -5.68 -3.56
C ALA A 210 12.51 -4.68 -3.07
N PHE A 211 12.16 -3.69 -3.90
CA PHE A 211 11.09 -2.74 -3.62
C PHE A 211 9.76 -3.45 -3.36
N THR A 212 9.40 -4.44 -4.18
CA THR A 212 8.19 -5.25 -4.04
C THR A 212 8.14 -5.96 -2.69
N ARG A 213 9.22 -6.64 -2.32
CA ARG A 213 9.35 -7.35 -1.03
C ARG A 213 9.21 -6.40 0.14
N LEU A 214 9.94 -5.29 0.15
CA LEU A 214 9.89 -4.27 1.22
C LEU A 214 8.47 -3.74 1.45
N HIS A 215 7.70 -3.58 0.37
CA HIS A 215 6.32 -3.10 0.45
C HIS A 215 5.30 -4.16 0.84
N SER A 216 5.65 -5.45 0.79
CA SER A 216 4.85 -6.55 1.36
C SER A 216 5.13 -6.79 2.85
N LEU A 217 6.25 -6.29 3.38
CA LEU A 217 6.63 -6.54 4.77
C LEU A 217 5.60 -5.97 5.77
N PRO A 218 5.36 -6.66 6.90
CA PRO A 218 4.44 -6.19 7.92
C PRO A 218 4.88 -4.82 8.51
N PRO A 219 3.93 -3.91 8.82
CA PRO A 219 4.25 -2.60 9.41
C PRO A 219 4.98 -2.68 10.77
N GLU A 220 4.94 -3.84 11.43
CA GLU A 220 5.67 -4.16 12.66
C GLU A 220 7.18 -4.22 12.43
N THR A 221 7.63 -4.42 11.19
CA THR A 221 9.04 -4.65 10.82
C THR A 221 9.70 -3.44 10.15
N LYS A 222 9.26 -2.21 10.46
CA LYS A 222 9.70 -1.00 9.73
C LYS A 222 11.19 -0.69 9.85
N ALA A 223 11.81 -0.92 11.00
CA ALA A 223 13.27 -0.80 11.15
C ALA A 223 14.03 -1.76 10.21
N LEU A 224 13.56 -3.01 10.10
CA LEU A 224 14.11 -3.98 9.16
C LEU A 224 13.89 -3.54 7.70
N THR A 225 12.70 -3.02 7.39
CA THR A 225 12.38 -2.49 6.06
C THR A 225 13.36 -1.39 5.65
N GLY A 226 13.64 -0.43 6.54
CA GLY A 226 14.56 0.68 6.25
C GLY A 226 15.98 0.19 5.96
N ARG A 227 16.51 -0.71 6.81
CA ARG A 227 17.83 -1.32 6.60
C ARG A 227 17.93 -2.06 5.27
N LEU A 228 16.98 -2.94 4.98
CA LEU A 228 16.96 -3.73 3.74
C LEU A 228 16.79 -2.84 2.49
N ALA A 229 16.11 -1.70 2.61
CA ALA A 229 16.00 -0.72 1.53
C ALA A 229 17.35 -0.05 1.24
N GLY A 230 18.10 0.34 2.27
CA GLY A 230 19.47 0.85 2.11
C GLY A 230 20.40 -0.18 1.47
N GLU A 231 20.42 -1.42 1.99
CA GLU A 231 21.24 -2.51 1.43
C GLU A 231 20.88 -2.85 -0.02
N ALA A 232 19.61 -2.70 -0.41
CA ALA A 232 19.19 -2.86 -1.79
C ALA A 232 19.65 -1.69 -2.68
N ALA A 233 19.57 -0.45 -2.18
CA ALA A 233 20.04 0.73 -2.88
C ALA A 233 21.57 0.68 -3.12
N ASP A 234 22.35 0.31 -2.09
CA ASP A 234 23.81 0.17 -2.17
C ASP A 234 24.24 -0.81 -3.27
N ARG A 235 23.50 -1.92 -3.43
CA ARG A 235 23.74 -2.90 -4.50
C ARG A 235 23.44 -2.37 -5.91
N LEU A 236 22.58 -1.37 -6.04
CA LEU A 236 22.28 -0.73 -7.33
C LEU A 236 23.20 0.44 -7.65
N GLN A 237 23.93 0.99 -6.66
CA GLN A 237 24.84 2.14 -6.83
C GLN A 237 25.80 2.00 -8.04
N PRO A 238 26.42 0.84 -8.32
CA PRO A 238 27.33 0.69 -9.46
C PRO A 238 26.64 0.74 -10.83
N HIS A 239 25.30 0.67 -10.87
CA HIS A 239 24.51 0.49 -12.08
C HIS A 239 23.64 1.70 -12.43
N LEU A 240 23.85 2.85 -11.77
CA LEU A 240 23.01 4.05 -11.94
C LEU A 240 23.17 4.77 -13.30
N ALA A 241 24.07 4.29 -14.17
CA ALA A 241 24.11 4.75 -15.56
C ALA A 241 22.89 4.26 -16.38
N ASP A 242 22.28 3.15 -15.96
CA ASP A 242 21.02 2.67 -16.51
C ASP A 242 19.83 3.42 -15.88
N ALA A 243 19.00 4.03 -16.72
CA ALA A 243 17.92 4.91 -16.27
C ALA A 243 16.84 4.16 -15.46
N ASP A 244 16.54 2.91 -15.83
CA ASP A 244 15.56 2.09 -15.10
C ASP A 244 16.09 1.72 -13.72
N THR A 245 17.37 1.34 -13.63
CA THR A 245 18.05 1.06 -12.35
C THR A 245 18.09 2.29 -11.46
N ALA A 246 18.39 3.47 -12.01
CA ALA A 246 18.37 4.74 -11.27
C ALA A 246 16.98 5.05 -10.69
N GLN A 247 15.90 4.82 -11.44
CA GLN A 247 14.53 5.00 -10.94
C GLN A 247 14.24 4.11 -9.73
N VAL A 248 14.63 2.83 -9.77
CA VAL A 248 14.36 1.93 -8.64
C VAL A 248 15.23 2.26 -7.43
N TYR A 249 16.49 2.64 -7.65
CA TYR A 249 17.38 3.13 -6.60
C TYR A 249 16.74 4.28 -5.82
N GLY A 250 16.20 5.29 -6.53
CA GLY A 250 15.49 6.39 -5.89
C GLY A 250 14.22 5.94 -5.14
N MET A 251 13.45 4.99 -5.68
CA MET A 251 12.29 4.41 -4.98
C MET A 251 12.64 3.63 -3.70
N LEU A 252 13.82 3.00 -3.67
CA LEU A 252 14.34 2.34 -2.46
C LEU A 252 14.69 3.38 -1.39
N HIS A 253 15.31 4.50 -1.76
CA HIS A 253 15.52 5.62 -0.85
C HIS A 253 14.22 6.21 -0.32
N LEU A 254 13.18 6.37 -1.15
CA LEU A 254 11.86 6.81 -0.67
C LEU A 254 11.23 5.81 0.33
N SER A 255 11.45 4.51 0.11
CA SER A 255 11.03 3.47 1.05
C SER A 255 11.79 3.52 2.37
N ALA A 256 13.11 3.80 2.31
CA ALA A 256 13.96 3.98 3.49
C ALA A 256 13.60 5.24 4.27
N ALA A 257 13.37 6.37 3.57
CA ALA A 257 12.92 7.62 4.19
C ALA A 257 11.59 7.45 4.95
N PHE A 258 10.61 6.77 4.33
CA PHE A 258 9.34 6.49 5.00
C PHE A 258 9.51 5.55 6.21
N ALA A 259 10.39 4.55 6.13
CA ALA A 259 10.69 3.68 7.27
C ALA A 259 11.38 4.44 8.41
N ALA A 260 12.28 5.38 8.09
CA ALA A 260 12.93 6.26 9.05
C ALA A 260 11.90 7.17 9.76
N ALA A 261 10.92 7.71 9.01
CA ALA A 261 9.84 8.51 9.58
C ALA A 261 8.98 7.71 10.57
N VAL A 262 8.61 6.46 10.23
CA VAL A 262 7.83 5.58 11.14
C VAL A 262 8.63 5.20 12.39
N THR A 263 9.96 5.13 12.29
CA THR A 263 10.84 4.77 13.43
C THR A 263 11.41 6.00 14.16
N GLU A 264 10.84 7.18 13.89
CA GLU A 264 11.16 8.47 14.54
C GLU A 264 12.64 8.91 14.37
N ARG A 265 13.26 8.51 13.25
CA ARG A 265 14.63 8.90 12.85
C ARG A 265 14.60 10.01 11.82
N ALA A 266 14.37 11.24 12.29
CA ALA A 266 14.18 12.40 11.42
C ALA A 266 15.41 12.71 10.54
N GLY A 267 16.64 12.54 11.06
CA GLY A 267 17.88 12.77 10.31
C GLY A 267 18.01 11.85 9.08
N ASP A 268 17.84 10.55 9.29
CA ASP A 268 17.87 9.52 8.23
C ASP A 268 16.80 9.76 7.15
N THR A 269 15.63 10.28 7.57
CA THR A 269 14.53 10.61 6.66
C THR A 269 14.96 11.65 5.63
N HIS A 270 15.61 12.73 6.07
CA HIS A 270 16.04 13.82 5.18
C HIS A 270 17.18 13.39 4.25
N ALA A 271 18.14 12.61 4.74
CA ALA A 271 19.25 12.10 3.94
C ALA A 271 18.76 11.24 2.76
N HIS A 272 17.82 10.33 3.01
CA HIS A 272 17.25 9.49 1.96
C HIS A 272 16.40 10.29 0.96
N LEU A 273 15.66 11.32 1.41
CA LEU A 273 14.94 12.20 0.49
C LEU A 273 15.90 12.99 -0.41
N ALA A 274 17.02 13.48 0.13
CA ALA A 274 18.02 14.20 -0.64
C ALA A 274 18.66 13.31 -1.72
N GLU A 275 18.95 12.05 -1.41
CA GLU A 275 19.47 11.09 -2.39
C GLU A 275 18.46 10.84 -3.53
N ALA A 276 17.18 10.65 -3.18
CA ALA A 276 16.12 10.52 -4.19
C ALA A 276 16.00 11.78 -5.08
N ASP A 277 16.10 12.99 -4.52
CA ASP A 277 16.09 14.24 -5.29
C ASP A 277 17.29 14.37 -6.23
N ALA A 278 18.49 13.98 -5.78
CA ALA A 278 19.70 14.02 -6.60
C ALA A 278 19.59 13.10 -7.81
N VAL A 279 18.96 11.94 -7.65
CA VAL A 279 18.67 11.01 -8.75
C VAL A 279 17.60 11.58 -9.67
N ALA A 280 16.47 12.05 -9.12
CA ALA A 280 15.36 12.60 -9.90
C ALA A 280 15.75 13.87 -10.70
N SER A 281 16.69 14.67 -10.19
CA SER A 281 17.23 15.84 -10.90
C SER A 281 17.95 15.46 -12.19
N ARG A 282 18.45 14.22 -12.29
CA ARG A 282 19.13 13.69 -13.48
C ARG A 282 18.20 12.89 -14.38
N THR A 283 17.28 12.11 -13.80
CA THR A 283 16.40 11.20 -14.55
C THR A 283 15.09 11.84 -15.01
N GLY A 284 14.65 12.91 -14.36
CA GLY A 284 13.31 13.47 -14.55
C GLY A 284 12.21 12.52 -14.07
N GLU A 285 11.03 12.63 -14.70
CA GLU A 285 9.92 11.71 -14.49
C GLU A 285 10.14 10.40 -15.26
N GLY A 286 9.93 9.27 -14.58
CA GLY A 286 10.23 7.94 -15.09
C GLY A 286 9.05 6.97 -14.94
N GLU A 287 8.97 6.03 -15.90
CA GLU A 287 7.84 5.11 -16.06
C GLU A 287 8.20 3.65 -15.78
N PHE A 288 9.44 3.35 -15.37
CA PHE A 288 9.91 1.98 -15.21
C PHE A 288 8.99 1.18 -14.27
N ALA A 289 8.46 0.07 -14.81
CA ALA A 289 7.47 -0.79 -14.15
C ALA A 289 6.25 -0.05 -13.56
N GLY A 290 5.97 1.17 -14.01
CA GLY A 290 4.99 2.09 -13.44
C GLY A 290 5.21 2.36 -11.95
N LEU A 291 6.48 2.52 -11.53
CA LEU A 291 6.87 3.04 -10.21
C LEU A 291 6.59 4.53 -10.08
N CYS A 292 6.49 5.23 -11.21
CA CYS A 292 6.32 6.68 -11.30
C CYS A 292 7.43 7.41 -10.54
N PHE A 293 8.69 6.99 -10.67
CA PHE A 293 9.78 7.68 -9.97
C PHE A 293 10.03 9.03 -10.62
N GLY A 294 10.25 10.07 -9.83
CA GLY A 294 10.50 11.41 -10.34
C GLY A 294 10.11 12.50 -9.35
N PRO A 295 10.39 13.77 -9.66
CA PRO A 295 10.18 14.91 -8.76
C PRO A 295 8.75 14.99 -8.21
N THR A 296 7.74 14.77 -9.06
CA THR A 296 6.34 14.84 -8.65
C THR A 296 6.00 13.77 -7.61
N ASN A 297 6.46 12.53 -7.83
CA ASN A 297 6.21 11.45 -6.89
C ASN A 297 7.00 11.59 -5.59
N ILE A 298 8.23 12.13 -5.63
CA ILE A 298 8.96 12.49 -4.40
C ILE A 298 8.13 13.46 -3.57
N GLY A 299 7.51 14.46 -4.19
CA GLY A 299 6.53 15.33 -3.55
C GLY A 299 5.39 14.55 -2.86
N PHE A 300 4.82 13.54 -3.52
CA PHE A 300 3.80 12.68 -2.91
C PHE A 300 4.32 11.94 -1.66
N TRP A 301 5.57 11.47 -1.70
CA TRP A 301 6.21 10.82 -0.55
C TRP A 301 6.48 11.80 0.60
N ARG A 302 6.86 13.05 0.30
CA ARG A 302 7.03 14.10 1.31
C ARG A 302 5.74 14.38 2.07
N VAL A 303 4.59 14.42 1.39
CA VAL A 303 3.28 14.51 2.06
C VAL A 303 3.01 13.30 2.96
N ALA A 304 3.23 12.08 2.46
CA ALA A 304 3.02 10.87 3.26
C ALA A 304 3.93 10.82 4.51
N ILE A 305 5.18 11.27 4.39
CA ILE A 305 6.15 11.38 5.49
C ILE A 305 5.70 12.44 6.50
N ALA A 306 5.32 13.64 6.06
CA ALA A 306 4.83 14.70 6.94
C ALA A 306 3.63 14.23 7.78
N VAL A 307 2.68 13.52 7.15
CA VAL A 307 1.53 12.95 7.86
C VAL A 307 1.94 11.90 8.90
N GLU A 308 2.91 11.04 8.58
CA GLU A 308 3.41 10.04 9.53
C GLU A 308 4.12 10.68 10.73
N LEU A 309 4.88 11.76 10.49
CA LEU A 309 5.54 12.55 11.54
C LEU A 309 4.56 13.41 12.36
N GLY A 310 3.27 13.43 12.01
CA GLY A 310 2.26 14.26 12.68
C GLY A 310 2.33 15.75 12.28
N GLU A 311 3.05 16.07 11.21
CA GLU A 311 3.22 17.42 10.66
C GLU A 311 2.09 17.79 9.68
N GLY A 312 0.85 17.37 9.97
CA GLY A 312 -0.31 17.58 9.11
C GLY A 312 -0.53 19.05 8.72
N GLY A 313 -0.19 20.00 9.60
CA GLY A 313 -0.27 21.43 9.29
C GLY A 313 0.61 21.91 8.12
N ARG A 314 1.65 21.14 7.75
CA ARG A 314 2.60 21.48 6.67
C ARG A 314 2.23 20.89 5.31
N VAL A 315 1.25 19.98 5.24
CA VAL A 315 0.97 19.26 3.98
C VAL A 315 0.48 20.19 2.86
N ASP A 316 -0.17 21.31 3.21
CA ASP A 316 -0.64 22.30 2.23
C ASP A 316 0.52 23.03 1.54
N GLU A 317 1.55 23.40 2.31
CA GLU A 317 2.76 24.03 1.80
C GLU A 317 3.46 23.12 0.79
N ILE A 318 3.63 21.84 1.16
CA ILE A 318 4.24 20.82 0.30
C ILE A 318 3.38 20.60 -0.96
N ALA A 319 2.06 20.48 -0.80
CA ALA A 319 1.14 20.17 -1.89
C ALA A 319 1.09 21.25 -2.97
N ARG A 320 1.25 22.53 -2.62
CA ARG A 320 1.24 23.65 -3.59
C ARG A 320 2.37 23.58 -4.63
N GLN A 321 3.44 22.87 -4.33
CA GLN A 321 4.59 22.71 -5.23
C GLN A 321 4.45 21.51 -6.17
N ILE A 322 3.38 20.72 -6.03
CA ILE A 322 3.18 19.46 -6.72
C ILE A 322 2.13 19.65 -7.81
N ARG A 323 2.40 19.09 -8.99
CA ARG A 323 1.45 18.97 -10.11
C ARG A 323 1.03 17.51 -10.27
N PRO A 324 0.01 17.02 -9.54
CA PRO A 324 -0.28 15.60 -9.47
C PRO A 324 -0.60 14.96 -10.82
N GLU A 325 -1.13 15.74 -11.76
CA GLU A 325 -1.50 15.35 -13.12
C GLU A 325 -0.32 14.88 -13.98
N VAL A 326 0.92 15.22 -13.63
CA VAL A 326 2.14 14.74 -14.30
C VAL A 326 2.31 13.23 -14.13
N VAL A 327 1.82 12.66 -13.02
CA VAL A 327 1.92 11.22 -12.76
C VAL A 327 0.74 10.50 -13.42
N ASP A 328 1.02 9.72 -14.47
CA ASP A 328 0.02 8.87 -15.15
C ASP A 328 -0.29 7.57 -14.38
N SER A 329 -0.77 7.73 -13.14
CA SER A 329 -1.24 6.64 -12.31
C SER A 329 -2.34 7.15 -11.38
N ALA A 330 -3.59 6.83 -11.70
CA ALA A 330 -4.73 7.23 -10.88
C ALA A 330 -4.62 6.67 -9.44
N SER A 331 -4.11 5.45 -9.28
CA SER A 331 -3.83 4.81 -8.00
C SER A 331 -2.78 5.57 -7.20
N ARG A 332 -1.70 6.04 -7.85
CA ARG A 332 -0.66 6.80 -7.14
C ARG A 332 -1.15 8.20 -6.76
N ARG A 333 -1.83 8.90 -7.68
CA ARG A 333 -2.48 10.19 -7.39
C ARG A 333 -3.52 10.07 -6.28
N ALA A 334 -4.33 9.01 -6.27
CA ALA A 334 -5.29 8.75 -5.19
C ALA A 334 -4.60 8.55 -3.84
N SER A 335 -3.44 7.89 -3.81
CA SER A 335 -2.64 7.77 -2.58
C SER A 335 -2.21 9.14 -2.06
N PHE A 336 -1.74 10.02 -2.94
CA PHE A 336 -1.37 11.39 -2.58
C PHE A 336 -2.55 12.16 -1.98
N PHE A 337 -3.71 12.16 -2.64
CA PHE A 337 -4.89 12.85 -2.12
C PHE A 337 -5.43 12.23 -0.83
N ALA A 338 -5.27 10.91 -0.63
CA ALA A 338 -5.63 10.26 0.62
C ALA A 338 -4.70 10.68 1.78
N ASP A 339 -3.39 10.76 1.55
CA ASP A 339 -2.44 11.26 2.55
C ASP A 339 -2.64 12.76 2.80
N LEU A 340 -2.92 13.55 1.76
CA LEU A 340 -3.27 14.96 1.88
C LEU A 340 -4.54 15.17 2.73
N GLY A 341 -5.56 14.35 2.51
CA GLY A 341 -6.78 14.35 3.32
C GLY A 341 -6.51 14.03 4.79
N ARG A 342 -5.64 13.05 5.07
CA ARG A 342 -5.21 12.74 6.43
C ARG A 342 -4.44 13.90 7.07
N GLY A 343 -3.55 14.55 6.34
CA GLY A 343 -2.81 15.72 6.83
C GLY A 343 -3.72 16.92 7.13
N TYR A 344 -4.70 17.20 6.27
CA TYR A 344 -5.71 18.24 6.56
C TYR A 344 -6.52 17.91 7.82
N ALA A 345 -6.93 16.65 8.01
CA ALA A 345 -7.64 16.24 9.22
C ALA A 345 -6.77 16.38 10.49
N GLN A 346 -5.47 16.04 10.42
CA GLN A 346 -4.51 16.28 11.51
C GLN A 346 -4.38 17.76 11.85
N GLY A 347 -4.40 18.65 10.85
CA GLY A 347 -4.38 20.10 11.01
C GLY A 347 -5.72 20.75 11.35
N GLY A 348 -6.80 19.97 11.53
CA GLY A 348 -8.16 20.48 11.82
C GLY A 348 -8.92 21.06 10.61
N ALA A 349 -8.39 20.94 9.40
CA ALA A 349 -9.00 21.42 8.16
C ALA A 349 -9.96 20.39 7.54
N ASP A 350 -10.97 19.97 8.31
CA ASP A 350 -11.86 18.85 7.98
C ASP A 350 -12.57 18.97 6.62
N ALA A 351 -13.01 20.18 6.23
CA ALA A 351 -13.65 20.39 4.93
C ALA A 351 -12.70 20.06 3.76
N ARG A 352 -11.45 20.54 3.83
CA ARG A 352 -10.40 20.24 2.84
C ARG A 352 -10.02 18.77 2.86
N ALA A 353 -10.04 18.13 4.03
CA ALA A 353 -9.84 16.69 4.15
C ALA A 353 -10.89 15.90 3.36
N VAL A 354 -12.17 16.24 3.50
CA VAL A 354 -13.28 15.61 2.77
C VAL A 354 -13.15 15.81 1.26
N GLU A 355 -12.80 17.00 0.81
CA GLU A 355 -12.54 17.29 -0.62
C GLU A 355 -11.42 16.41 -1.17
N ALA A 356 -10.28 16.33 -0.47
CA ALA A 356 -9.15 15.50 -0.87
C ALA A 356 -9.52 14.01 -0.93
N PHE A 357 -10.23 13.48 0.07
CA PHE A 357 -10.72 12.09 0.03
C PHE A 357 -11.69 11.85 -1.13
N CYS A 358 -12.57 12.81 -1.46
CA CYS A 358 -13.46 12.70 -2.60
C CYS A 358 -12.69 12.66 -3.94
N VAL A 359 -11.62 13.44 -4.09
CA VAL A 359 -10.72 13.36 -5.26
C VAL A 359 -10.05 11.99 -5.32
N ALA A 360 -9.50 11.53 -4.20
CA ALA A 360 -8.86 10.21 -4.12
C ALA A 360 -9.83 9.09 -4.52
N GLU A 361 -11.06 9.11 -4.00
CA GLU A 361 -12.08 8.11 -4.28
C GLU A 361 -12.47 8.08 -5.76
N ARG A 362 -12.62 9.24 -6.41
CA ARG A 362 -12.90 9.29 -7.85
C ARG A 362 -11.79 8.68 -8.70
N LEU A 363 -10.54 8.88 -8.29
CA LEU A 363 -9.37 8.36 -9.02
C LEU A 363 -9.19 6.84 -8.84
N ALA A 364 -9.39 6.31 -7.63
CA ALA A 364 -9.14 4.91 -7.33
C ALA A 364 -10.18 4.36 -6.33
N PRO A 365 -11.45 4.16 -6.76
CA PRO A 365 -12.56 3.90 -5.85
C PRO A 365 -12.37 2.63 -5.01
N GLN A 366 -11.91 1.54 -5.61
CA GLN A 366 -11.72 0.28 -4.88
C GLN A 366 -10.64 0.42 -3.79
N ARG A 367 -9.55 1.12 -4.09
CA ARG A 367 -8.45 1.34 -3.16
C ARG A 367 -8.87 2.23 -1.98
N ILE A 368 -9.57 3.33 -2.26
CA ILE A 368 -9.94 4.31 -1.23
C ILE A 368 -11.07 3.79 -0.34
N ARG A 369 -12.10 3.16 -0.93
CA ARG A 369 -13.20 2.57 -0.16
C ARG A 369 -12.75 1.41 0.73
N ALA A 370 -11.73 0.66 0.31
CA ALA A 370 -11.15 -0.42 1.11
C ALA A 370 -10.11 0.07 2.14
N SER A 371 -9.77 1.37 2.16
CA SER A 371 -8.71 1.88 3.04
C SER A 371 -9.22 2.10 4.47
N THR A 372 -8.73 1.28 5.42
CA THR A 372 -9.02 1.46 6.85
C THR A 372 -8.61 2.84 7.35
N THR A 373 -7.46 3.38 6.93
CA THR A 373 -7.02 4.72 7.36
C THR A 373 -7.94 5.84 6.88
N VAL A 374 -8.46 5.74 5.64
CA VAL A 374 -9.45 6.71 5.12
C VAL A 374 -10.76 6.58 5.90
N ARG A 375 -11.26 5.35 6.08
CA ARG A 375 -12.48 5.06 6.84
C ARG A 375 -12.41 5.61 8.27
N GLU A 376 -11.32 5.35 9.01
CA GLU A 376 -11.12 5.87 10.37
C GLU A 376 -11.15 7.40 10.37
N THR A 377 -10.43 8.04 9.44
CA THR A 377 -10.36 9.51 9.35
C THR A 377 -11.72 10.13 9.01
N VAL A 378 -12.43 9.58 8.03
CA VAL A 378 -13.78 10.06 7.66
C VAL A 378 -14.76 9.86 8.80
N GLY A 379 -14.68 8.74 9.53
CA GLY A 379 -15.48 8.50 10.73
C GLY A 379 -15.19 9.51 11.85
N ASP A 380 -13.93 9.86 12.05
CA ASP A 380 -13.51 10.86 13.01
C ASP A 380 -14.07 12.25 12.70
N ILE A 381 -13.94 12.67 11.43
CA ILE A 381 -14.53 13.91 10.91
C ILE A 381 -16.05 13.91 11.09
N LEU A 382 -16.73 12.80 10.76
CA LEU A 382 -18.18 12.68 10.90
C LEU A 382 -18.63 12.82 12.36
N ARG A 383 -17.90 12.23 13.31
CA ARG A 383 -18.22 12.34 14.74
C ARG A 383 -18.00 13.76 15.26
N ARG A 384 -16.98 14.49 14.78
CA ARG A 384 -16.82 15.93 15.06
C ARG A 384 -17.96 16.75 14.46
N ALA A 385 -18.24 16.57 13.17
CA ALA A 385 -19.23 17.35 12.43
C ALA A 385 -20.69 17.07 12.84
N ARG A 386 -21.01 15.90 13.43
CA ARG A 386 -22.34 15.64 14.04
C ARG A 386 -22.65 16.59 15.20
N ARG A 387 -21.64 17.24 15.79
CA ARG A 387 -21.81 18.33 16.77
C ARG A 387 -22.11 19.69 16.12
N GLU A 388 -21.91 19.81 14.80
CA GLU A 388 -21.92 21.08 14.05
C GLU A 388 -22.78 21.04 12.76
N ALA A 389 -23.72 20.07 12.65
CA ALA A 389 -24.59 19.86 11.47
C ALA A 389 -23.85 19.54 10.14
N GLY A 390 -22.98 18.52 10.15
CA GLY A 390 -22.16 18.12 8.99
C GLY A 390 -22.88 17.95 7.64
N GLY A 391 -22.20 18.35 6.55
CA GLY A 391 -22.74 18.47 5.19
C GLY A 391 -22.99 17.16 4.41
N GLN A 392 -23.77 17.26 3.33
CA GLN A 392 -24.22 16.13 2.48
C GLN A 392 -23.06 15.32 1.89
N GLN A 393 -21.98 15.98 1.45
CA GLN A 393 -20.82 15.34 0.83
C GLN A 393 -20.09 14.39 1.80
N LEU A 394 -19.92 14.80 3.06
CA LEU A 394 -19.30 13.98 4.10
C LEU A 394 -20.13 12.73 4.38
N ARG A 395 -21.46 12.85 4.51
CA ARG A 395 -22.35 11.69 4.74
C ARG A 395 -22.32 10.72 3.55
N ALA A 396 -22.30 11.25 2.33
CA ALA A 396 -22.22 10.43 1.13
C ALA A 396 -20.88 9.68 1.03
N LEU A 397 -19.77 10.34 1.36
CA LEU A 397 -18.46 9.70 1.44
C LEU A 397 -18.41 8.63 2.54
N ALA A 398 -18.93 8.94 3.74
CA ALA A 398 -18.98 8.04 4.88
C ALA A 398 -19.66 6.70 4.56
N ARG A 399 -20.80 6.73 3.86
CA ARG A 399 -21.47 5.49 3.39
C ARG A 399 -20.60 4.67 2.44
N ARG A 400 -19.97 5.33 1.45
CA ARG A 400 -19.18 4.64 0.42
C ARG A 400 -17.88 4.02 0.97
N VAL A 401 -17.32 4.58 2.04
CA VAL A 401 -16.14 4.02 2.72
C VAL A 401 -16.51 3.14 3.93
N GLY A 402 -17.81 2.88 4.16
CA GLY A 402 -18.31 1.94 5.17
C GLY A 402 -18.15 2.43 6.62
N VAL A 403 -18.48 3.69 6.89
CA VAL A 403 -18.51 4.29 8.24
C VAL A 403 -19.92 4.28 8.84
N VAL A 404 -20.95 4.40 8.00
CA VAL A 404 -22.39 4.52 8.35
C VAL A 404 -23.26 3.99 7.24
#